data_AF-A0A2P5Z505-F1
#
_entry.id   AF-A0A2P5Z505-F1
#
_cell.length_a   1.000
_cell.length_b   1.000
_cell.length_c   1.000
_cell.angle_alpha   90.00
_cell.angle_beta   90.00
_cell.angle_gamma   90.00
#
_symmetry.space_group_name_H-M   'P 1'
#
loop_
_entity.id
_entity.type
_entity.pdbx_description
1 polymer ?
#
loop_
_entity_poly.entity_id
_entity_poly.type
_entity_poly.pdbx_seq_one_letter_code
_entity_poly.pdbx_strand_id
1 'polypeptide(L)'
;MQIRHHAEQFRTARITLGLSVPDCAKLPRVSVRTVSNWESARARIPYTAYKLMRVLRGGKLLGPDWTGFQVRGNVLATPERRELRSSDLVWWSLLILQAQEFRNIMAKRRGVLPTHVATAMVSHCRAPAWVFKTSESTHYRPWGLQAIERATPFNFHLKVSLKEVLRQAIGD
;
A
#
# COMPACT_ATOMS: atom_id res chain seq x y z
N MET A 1 -25.53 -13.12 -13.55
CA MET A 1 -26.02 -11.85 -12.98
C MET A 1 -24.92 -10.82 -12.70
N GLN A 2 -23.72 -11.22 -12.26
CA GLN A 2 -22.62 -10.30 -11.88
C GLN A 2 -22.07 -9.37 -13.01
N ILE A 3 -22.09 -9.80 -14.28
CA ILE A 3 -21.50 -9.01 -15.39
C ILE A 3 -22.26 -7.70 -15.63
N ARG A 4 -23.60 -7.72 -15.54
CA ARG A 4 -24.44 -6.52 -15.73
C ARG A 4 -24.17 -5.46 -14.65
N HIS A 5 -24.04 -5.89 -13.39
CA HIS A 5 -23.73 -4.99 -12.28
C HIS A 5 -22.35 -4.32 -12.45
N HIS A 6 -21.32 -5.06 -12.87
CA HIS A 6 -20.01 -4.46 -13.14
C HIS A 6 -20.02 -3.50 -14.33
N ALA A 7 -20.81 -3.79 -15.37
CA ALA A 7 -21.02 -2.89 -16.50
C ALA A 7 -21.66 -1.57 -16.08
N GLU A 8 -22.70 -1.64 -15.23
CA GLU A 8 -23.36 -0.47 -14.67
C GLU A 8 -22.41 0.36 -13.80
N GLN A 9 -21.67 -0.28 -12.87
CA GLN A 9 -20.68 0.40 -12.03
C GLN A 9 -19.59 1.11 -12.84
N PHE A 10 -19.16 0.51 -13.95
CA PHE A 10 -18.19 1.09 -14.87
C PHE A 10 -18.77 2.29 -15.61
N ARG A 11 -20.01 2.18 -16.10
CA ARG A 11 -20.73 3.30 -16.75
C ARG A 11 -20.91 4.48 -15.78
N THR A 12 -21.36 4.21 -14.56
CA THR A 12 -21.48 5.21 -13.50
C THR A 12 -20.13 5.84 -13.18
N ALA A 13 -19.04 5.06 -13.15
CA ALA A 13 -17.68 5.58 -12.98
C ALA A 13 -17.32 6.65 -14.00
N ARG A 14 -17.55 6.31 -15.27
CA ARG A 14 -17.22 7.18 -16.39
C ARG A 14 -18.03 8.48 -16.33
N ILE A 15 -19.32 8.38 -16.00
CA ILE A 15 -20.21 9.54 -15.85
C ILE A 15 -19.78 10.42 -14.67
N THR A 16 -19.49 9.84 -13.50
CA THR A 16 -19.01 10.60 -12.33
C THR A 16 -17.71 11.36 -12.62
N LEU A 17 -16.86 10.79 -13.48
CA LEU A 17 -15.61 11.42 -13.92
C LEU A 17 -15.80 12.46 -15.04
N GLY A 18 -17.01 12.64 -15.57
CA GLY A 18 -17.27 13.53 -16.71
C GLY A 18 -16.65 13.05 -18.02
N LEU A 19 -16.27 11.77 -18.13
CA LEU A 19 -15.56 11.25 -19.28
C LEU A 19 -16.51 10.83 -20.41
N SER A 20 -16.19 11.24 -21.63
CA SER A 20 -16.83 10.68 -22.83
C SER A 20 -16.39 9.22 -23.04
N VAL A 21 -17.16 8.43 -23.79
CA VAL A 21 -16.76 7.07 -24.18
C VAL A 21 -15.41 7.05 -24.92
N PRO A 22 -15.13 7.94 -25.90
CA PRO A 22 -13.82 7.95 -26.55
C PRO A 22 -12.68 8.37 -25.61
N ASP A 23 -12.90 9.30 -24.68
CA ASP A 23 -11.84 9.68 -23.72
C ASP A 23 -11.58 8.56 -22.71
N CYS A 24 -12.62 7.85 -22.29
CA CYS A 24 -12.51 6.65 -21.48
C CYS A 24 -11.70 5.55 -22.19
N ALA A 25 -11.82 5.40 -23.50
CA ALA A 25 -11.10 4.40 -24.29
C ALA A 25 -9.58 4.69 -24.37
N LYS A 26 -9.19 5.96 -24.39
CA LYS A 26 -7.78 6.39 -24.38
C LYS A 26 -7.04 5.96 -23.11
N LEU A 27 -7.74 5.95 -21.96
CA LEU A 27 -7.16 5.67 -20.64
C LEU A 27 -6.53 4.25 -20.54
N PRO A 28 -7.28 3.15 -20.76
CA PRO A 28 -6.73 1.80 -20.80
C PRO A 28 -6.15 1.41 -22.16
N ARG A 29 -6.09 2.35 -23.14
CA ARG A 29 -5.62 2.12 -24.53
C ARG A 29 -6.40 1.03 -25.25
N VAL A 30 -7.73 1.10 -25.22
CA VAL A 30 -8.61 0.16 -25.93
C VAL A 30 -9.47 0.88 -26.96
N SER A 31 -10.11 0.12 -27.84
CA SER A 31 -11.05 0.70 -28.82
C SER A 31 -12.35 1.18 -28.15
N VAL A 32 -13.01 2.16 -28.76
CA VAL A 32 -14.35 2.63 -28.36
C VAL A 32 -15.37 1.47 -28.35
N ARG A 33 -15.25 0.56 -29.32
CA ARG A 33 -16.07 -0.65 -29.41
C ARG A 33 -15.91 -1.56 -28.19
N THR A 34 -14.68 -1.70 -27.69
CA THR A 34 -14.39 -2.50 -26.50
C THR A 34 -15.07 -1.90 -25.27
N VAL A 35 -15.00 -0.58 -25.08
CA VAL A 35 -15.67 0.12 -23.98
C VAL A 35 -17.20 -0.01 -24.09
N SER A 36 -17.76 0.14 -25.29
CA SER A 36 -19.19 -0.05 -25.53
C SER A 36 -19.67 -1.47 -25.22
N ASN A 37 -18.87 -2.49 -25.58
CA ASN A 37 -19.13 -3.88 -25.24
C ASN A 37 -19.08 -4.14 -23.73
N TRP A 38 -18.20 -3.45 -23.00
CA TRP A 38 -18.16 -3.51 -21.53
C TRP A 38 -19.41 -2.89 -20.90
N GLU A 39 -19.81 -1.69 -21.32
CA GLU A 39 -20.99 -1.00 -20.78
C GLU A 39 -22.30 -1.71 -21.12
N SER A 40 -22.35 -2.39 -22.28
CA SER A 40 -23.49 -3.22 -22.68
C SER A 40 -23.50 -4.61 -22.03
N ALA A 41 -22.57 -4.90 -21.13
CA ALA A 41 -22.38 -6.20 -20.49
C ALA A 41 -22.19 -7.37 -21.49
N ARG A 42 -21.73 -7.08 -22.72
CA ARG A 42 -21.46 -8.08 -23.77
C ARG A 42 -20.10 -8.74 -23.60
N ALA A 43 -19.16 -8.06 -22.96
CA ALA A 43 -17.83 -8.57 -22.66
C ALA A 43 -17.45 -8.30 -21.20
N ARG A 44 -16.65 -9.20 -20.62
CA ARG A 44 -16.13 -9.03 -19.26
C ARG A 44 -15.13 -7.89 -19.22
N ILE A 45 -15.24 -7.05 -18.20
CA ILE A 45 -14.33 -5.92 -17.97
C ILE A 45 -13.02 -6.45 -17.35
N PRO A 46 -11.85 -6.15 -17.93
CA PRO A 46 -10.57 -6.45 -17.32
C PRO A 46 -10.43 -5.76 -15.96
N TYR A 47 -9.84 -6.46 -14.99
CA TYR A 47 -9.67 -5.92 -13.64
C TYR A 47 -8.85 -4.62 -13.62
N THR A 48 -7.87 -4.49 -14.52
CA THR A 48 -7.03 -3.31 -14.69
C THR A 48 -7.84 -2.07 -15.08
N ALA A 49 -8.74 -2.19 -16.07
CA ALA A 49 -9.62 -1.10 -16.49
C ALA A 49 -10.57 -0.67 -15.36
N TYR A 50 -11.15 -1.63 -14.65
CA TYR A 50 -12.01 -1.35 -13.50
C TYR A 50 -11.25 -0.68 -12.34
N LYS A 51 -10.00 -1.11 -12.07
CA LYS A 51 -9.14 -0.52 -11.04
C LYS A 51 -8.71 0.90 -11.40
N LEU A 52 -8.35 1.15 -12.66
CA LEU A 52 -8.01 2.49 -13.15
C LEU A 52 -9.17 3.48 -12.92
N MET A 53 -10.40 3.10 -13.29
CA MET A 53 -11.57 3.96 -13.08
C MET A 53 -11.84 4.27 -11.61
N ARG A 54 -11.52 3.35 -10.70
CA ARG A 54 -11.64 3.60 -9.25
C ARG A 54 -10.59 4.59 -8.75
N VAL A 55 -9.34 4.43 -9.19
CA VAL A 55 -8.24 5.34 -8.83
C VAL A 55 -8.52 6.74 -9.34
N LEU A 56 -8.95 6.89 -10.60
CA LEU A 56 -9.30 8.19 -11.18
C LEU A 56 -10.45 8.88 -10.45
N ARG A 57 -11.41 8.12 -9.93
CA ARG A 57 -12.54 8.66 -9.13
C ARG A 57 -12.14 9.14 -7.73
N GLY A 58 -10.85 9.12 -7.40
CA GLY A 58 -10.35 9.42 -6.04
C GLY A 58 -10.65 8.31 -5.02
N GLY A 59 -11.00 7.10 -5.49
CA GLY A 59 -11.55 6.02 -4.68
C GLY A 59 -10.54 4.91 -4.37
N LYS A 60 -10.16 4.83 -3.08
CA LYS A 60 -9.46 3.75 -2.37
C LYS A 60 -8.07 3.40 -2.91
N LEU A 61 -7.06 3.98 -2.26
CA LEU A 61 -5.73 3.40 -2.22
C LEU A 61 -5.86 1.93 -1.77
N LEU A 62 -5.41 1.03 -2.64
CA LEU A 62 -5.01 -0.38 -2.56
C LEU A 62 -5.37 -1.35 -1.39
N GLY A 63 -6.20 -1.03 -0.39
CA GLY A 63 -6.58 -1.98 0.66
C GLY A 63 -7.69 -1.48 1.60
N PRO A 64 -8.27 -2.38 2.42
CA PRO A 64 -9.23 -1.99 3.46
C PRO A 64 -8.64 -0.95 4.44
N ASP A 65 -7.33 -0.99 4.65
CA ASP A 65 -6.60 -0.13 5.59
C ASP A 65 -6.39 1.31 5.06
N TRP A 66 -6.89 1.64 3.87
CA TRP A 66 -6.90 3.03 3.37
C TRP A 66 -8.32 3.57 3.22
N THR A 67 -9.28 2.96 3.93
CA THR A 67 -10.67 3.40 3.91
C THR A 67 -10.78 4.80 4.53
N GLY A 68 -11.39 5.73 3.79
CA GLY A 68 -11.55 7.13 4.22
C GLY A 68 -10.42 8.06 3.77
N PHE A 69 -9.30 7.53 3.27
CA PHE A 69 -8.26 8.34 2.64
C PHE A 69 -8.62 8.61 1.18
N GLN A 70 -8.47 9.87 0.76
CA GLN A 70 -8.73 10.29 -0.62
C GLN A 70 -7.57 11.13 -1.11
N VAL A 71 -7.03 10.78 -2.28
CA VAL A 71 -6.06 11.64 -2.98
C VAL A 71 -6.84 12.52 -3.94
N ARG A 72 -6.80 13.84 -3.73
CA ARG A 72 -7.44 14.86 -4.56
C ARG A 72 -6.35 15.77 -5.11
N GLY A 73 -5.92 15.52 -6.34
CA GLY A 73 -4.84 16.29 -6.97
C GLY A 73 -3.53 16.21 -6.16
N ASN A 74 -3.11 17.35 -5.58
CA ASN A 74 -1.90 17.48 -4.76
C ASN A 74 -2.14 17.36 -3.24
N VAL A 75 -3.36 16.99 -2.83
CA VAL A 75 -3.76 16.88 -1.42
C VAL A 75 -4.18 15.45 -1.09
N LEU A 76 -3.62 14.90 -0.01
CA LEU A 76 -4.09 13.69 0.63
C LEU A 76 -5.07 14.08 1.75
N ALA A 77 -6.35 13.83 1.55
CA ALA A 77 -7.38 13.99 2.56
C ALA A 77 -7.42 12.76 3.47
N THR A 78 -7.23 12.97 4.77
CA THR A 78 -7.35 11.95 5.80
C THR A 78 -8.80 11.80 6.27
N PRO A 79 -9.19 10.64 6.84
CA PRO A 79 -10.53 10.46 7.41
C PRO A 79 -10.85 11.43 8.56
N GLU A 80 -9.82 12.01 9.19
CA GLU A 80 -9.95 13.07 10.21
C GLU A 80 -10.29 14.45 9.61
N ARG A 81 -10.57 14.51 8.29
CA ARG A 81 -10.79 15.75 7.52
C ARG A 81 -9.59 16.69 7.52
N ARG A 82 -8.38 16.14 7.64
CA ARG A 82 -7.15 16.93 7.44
C ARG A 82 -6.68 16.80 6.01
N GLU A 83 -6.28 17.93 5.46
CA GLU A 83 -5.70 18.02 4.13
C GLU A 83 -4.18 18.06 4.28
N LEU A 84 -3.50 17.01 3.81
CA LEU A 84 -2.04 16.93 3.80
C LEU A 84 -1.55 17.23 2.39
N ARG A 85 -0.87 18.36 2.18
CA ARG A 85 -0.30 18.68 0.87
C ARG A 85 0.92 17.80 0.62
N SER A 86 1.22 17.58 -0.66
CA SER A 86 2.43 16.84 -1.03
C SER A 86 3.71 17.46 -0.45
N SER A 87 3.79 18.79 -0.32
CA SER A 87 4.92 19.52 0.30
C SER A 87 5.12 19.15 1.76
N ASP A 88 4.02 18.98 2.49
CA ASP A 88 4.03 18.71 3.93
C ASP A 88 4.41 17.24 4.18
N LEU A 89 4.02 16.36 3.25
CA LEU A 89 4.37 14.95 3.27
C LEU A 89 5.86 14.69 3.01
N VAL A 90 6.59 15.62 2.37
CA VAL A 90 8.05 15.48 2.15
C VAL A 90 8.80 15.28 3.46
N TRP A 91 8.35 15.96 4.52
CA TRP A 91 9.01 15.95 5.83
C TRP A 91 8.32 15.02 6.83
N TRP A 92 7.40 14.17 6.37
CA TRP A 92 6.57 13.36 7.26
C TRP A 92 7.39 12.36 8.08
N SER A 93 8.40 11.73 7.47
CA SER A 93 9.31 10.82 8.18
C SER A 93 10.08 11.55 9.28
N LEU A 94 10.55 12.76 9.00
CA LEU A 94 11.26 13.59 9.98
C LEU A 94 10.37 13.97 11.16
N LEU A 95 9.12 14.37 10.89
CA LEU A 95 8.14 14.69 11.94
C LEU A 95 7.85 13.50 12.84
N ILE A 96 7.71 12.30 12.27
CA ILE A 96 7.52 11.06 13.04
C ILE A 96 8.74 10.77 13.91
N LEU A 97 9.96 10.93 13.39
CA LEU A 97 11.20 10.72 14.13
C LEU A 97 11.39 11.76 15.25
N GLN A 98 11.08 13.03 15.00
CA GLN A 98 11.12 14.07 16.04
C GLN A 98 10.10 13.78 17.15
N ALA A 99 8.88 13.37 16.79
CA ALA A 99 7.88 12.96 17.76
C ALA A 99 8.31 11.72 18.57
N GLN A 100 9.02 10.78 17.94
CA GLN A 100 9.60 9.61 18.61
C GLN A 100 10.65 10.04 19.62
N GLU A 101 11.57 10.90 19.21
CA GLU A 101 12.66 11.29 20.10
C GLU A 101 12.16 12.12 21.28
N PHE A 102 11.22 13.03 21.04
CA PHE A 102 10.56 13.76 22.13
C PHE A 102 9.91 12.80 23.14
N ARG A 103 9.22 11.76 22.68
CA ARG A 103 8.62 10.75 23.57
C ARG A 103 9.69 9.95 24.32
N ASN A 104 10.79 9.58 23.67
CA ASN A 104 11.91 8.90 24.31
C ASN A 104 12.51 9.75 25.44
N ILE A 105 12.73 11.05 25.18
CA ILE A 105 13.23 12.01 26.18
C ILE A 105 12.27 12.11 27.36
N MET A 106 10.96 12.22 27.10
CA MET A 106 9.95 12.30 28.15
C MET A 106 9.79 11.00 28.94
N ALA A 107 9.93 9.84 28.29
CA ALA A 107 9.88 8.53 28.94
C ALA A 107 11.08 8.35 29.89
N LYS A 108 12.29 8.70 29.43
CA LYS A 108 13.51 8.73 30.28
C LYS A 108 13.32 9.62 31.51
N ARG A 109 12.76 10.83 31.35
CA ARG A 109 12.45 11.75 32.46
C ARG A 109 11.44 11.18 33.46
N ARG A 110 10.51 10.33 33.00
CA ARG A 110 9.47 9.70 33.84
C ARG A 110 9.88 8.34 34.41
N GLY A 111 11.07 7.83 34.06
CA GLY A 111 11.50 6.48 34.44
C GLY A 111 10.72 5.35 33.75
N VAL A 112 10.10 5.63 32.60
CA VAL A 112 9.30 4.66 31.83
C VAL A 112 10.09 4.22 30.59
N LEU A 113 9.88 2.96 30.16
CA LEU A 113 10.50 2.43 28.94
C LEU A 113 10.06 3.24 27.70
N PRO A 114 10.98 3.51 26.75
CA PRO A 114 10.63 4.17 25.49
C PRO A 114 9.66 3.32 24.67
N THR A 115 8.59 3.94 24.17
CA THR A 115 7.57 3.28 23.35
C THR A 115 7.60 3.83 21.93
N HIS A 116 7.49 2.96 20.94
CA HIS A 116 7.41 3.37 19.53
C HIS A 116 6.18 4.28 19.27
N VAL A 117 6.33 5.29 18.41
CA VAL A 117 5.33 6.33 18.13
C VAL A 117 4.06 5.72 17.61
N ALA A 118 4.14 4.72 16.73
CA ALA A 118 2.96 4.02 16.23
C ALA A 118 2.14 3.45 17.39
N THR A 119 2.78 2.72 18.32
CA THR A 119 2.12 2.12 19.49
C THR A 119 1.54 3.17 20.44
N ALA A 120 2.26 4.28 20.67
CA ALA A 120 1.81 5.33 21.58
C ALA A 120 0.78 6.31 20.95
N MET A 121 0.78 6.51 19.64
CA MET A 121 -0.27 7.30 18.95
C MET A 121 -1.59 6.56 18.90
N VAL A 122 -1.54 5.23 18.76
CA VAL A 122 -2.72 4.36 18.79
C VAL A 122 -3.48 4.49 20.12
N SER A 123 -2.78 4.62 21.25
CA SER A 123 -3.44 4.78 22.56
C SER A 123 -4.01 6.19 22.79
N HIS A 124 -3.40 7.24 22.22
CA HIS A 124 -3.76 8.63 22.50
C HIS A 124 -4.79 9.22 21.53
N CYS A 125 -4.82 8.78 20.27
CA CYS A 125 -5.58 9.48 19.24
C CYS A 125 -6.96 8.88 18.93
N ARG A 126 -7.46 7.89 19.70
CA ARG A 126 -8.64 7.08 19.30
C ARG A 126 -8.51 6.66 17.82
N ALA A 127 -7.34 6.13 17.45
CA ALA A 127 -7.12 5.65 16.10
C ALA A 127 -8.24 4.65 15.74
N PRO A 128 -8.72 4.61 14.48
CA PRO A 128 -9.74 3.64 14.08
C PRO A 128 -9.28 2.20 14.27
N ALA A 129 -10.19 1.32 14.69
CA ALA A 129 -9.94 -0.11 15.00
C ALA A 129 -9.17 -0.90 13.91
N TRP A 130 -9.20 -0.45 12.65
CA TRP A 130 -8.49 -1.10 11.55
C TRP A 130 -6.98 -0.78 11.50
N VAL A 131 -6.53 0.31 12.16
CA VAL A 131 -5.09 0.62 12.36
C VAL A 131 -4.42 -0.42 13.29
N PHE A 132 -5.23 -1.16 14.06
CA PHE A 132 -4.79 -2.13 15.06
C PHE A 132 -4.50 -3.52 14.50
N LYS A 133 -4.47 -3.70 13.17
CA LYS A 133 -3.89 -4.94 12.66
C LYS A 133 -2.43 -4.94 13.05
N THR A 134 -2.12 -5.65 14.13
CA THR A 134 -0.79 -6.19 14.38
C THR A 134 -0.31 -6.69 13.03
N SER A 135 0.83 -6.17 12.58
CA SER A 135 1.47 -6.72 11.41
C SER A 135 1.72 -8.19 11.72
N GLU A 136 0.82 -9.07 11.29
CA GLU A 136 1.19 -10.39 10.90
C GLU A 136 2.35 -10.14 9.93
N SER A 137 3.54 -10.50 10.39
CA SER A 137 4.82 -10.12 9.81
C SER A 137 4.79 -10.39 8.32
N THR A 138 4.41 -9.38 7.55
CA THR A 138 4.63 -9.37 6.11
C THR A 138 6.11 -9.09 6.01
N HIS A 139 6.90 -10.15 6.16
CA HIS A 139 8.30 -10.17 5.79
C HIS A 139 8.36 -9.60 4.38
N TYR A 140 8.77 -8.33 4.28
CA TYR A 140 9.23 -7.77 3.04
C TYR A 140 10.51 -8.55 2.73
N ARG A 141 10.40 -9.67 2.02
CA ARG A 141 11.57 -10.34 1.45
C ARG A 141 12.04 -9.44 0.31
N PRO A 142 13.19 -8.76 0.41
CA PRO A 142 13.72 -8.02 -0.72
C PRO A 142 13.87 -8.98 -1.90
N TRP A 143 13.52 -8.52 -3.10
CA TRP A 143 13.45 -9.28 -4.36
C TRP A 143 14.80 -9.83 -4.86
N GLY A 144 15.81 -9.97 -3.99
CA GLY A 144 17.16 -10.46 -4.30
C GLY A 144 17.57 -11.78 -3.63
N LEU A 145 16.73 -12.41 -2.82
CA LEU A 145 17.11 -13.64 -2.07
C LEU A 145 16.26 -14.88 -2.40
N GLN A 146 15.39 -14.84 -3.41
CA GLN A 146 14.63 -16.03 -3.86
C GLN A 146 15.37 -16.88 -4.90
N ALA A 147 16.55 -16.46 -5.37
CA ALA A 147 17.29 -17.16 -6.42
C ALA A 147 18.21 -18.28 -5.92
N ILE A 148 18.39 -18.48 -4.62
CA ILE A 148 19.36 -19.46 -4.08
C ILE A 148 18.69 -20.75 -3.60
N GLU A 149 17.38 -20.77 -3.35
CA GLU A 149 16.67 -21.95 -2.81
C GLU A 149 16.08 -22.90 -3.88
N ARG A 150 16.36 -22.67 -5.18
CA ARG A 150 15.91 -23.55 -6.28
C ARG A 150 17.05 -24.19 -7.09
N ALA A 151 18.24 -24.33 -6.51
CA ALA A 151 19.24 -25.24 -7.05
C ALA A 151 19.12 -26.61 -6.36
N THR A 152 18.68 -27.61 -7.12
CA THR A 152 18.63 -29.04 -6.79
C THR A 152 20.02 -29.61 -6.42
N PRO A 153 20.08 -30.81 -5.79
CA PRO A 153 21.13 -31.20 -4.87
C PRO A 153 22.33 -31.82 -5.59
N PHE A 154 23.50 -31.20 -5.54
CA PHE A 154 24.76 -31.91 -5.80
C PHE A 154 25.90 -31.29 -4.99
N ASN A 155 26.68 -32.17 -4.36
CA ASN A 155 27.93 -31.94 -3.62
C ASN A 155 27.85 -31.39 -2.19
N PHE A 156 27.73 -32.37 -1.28
CA PHE A 156 27.82 -32.28 0.19
C PHE A 156 29.21 -31.86 0.73
N HIS A 157 30.20 -31.60 -0.13
CA HIS A 157 31.59 -31.44 0.30
C HIS A 157 32.06 -30.00 0.57
N LEU A 158 31.30 -28.97 0.14
CA LEU A 158 31.66 -27.57 0.35
C LEU A 158 31.04 -26.93 1.61
N LYS A 159 30.11 -27.61 2.29
CA LYS A 159 29.43 -27.08 3.49
C LYS A 159 30.28 -27.10 4.76
N VAL A 160 31.36 -27.88 4.80
CA VAL A 160 32.23 -27.96 5.99
C VAL A 160 33.15 -26.74 6.06
N SER A 161 33.65 -26.25 4.92
CA SER A 161 34.63 -25.16 4.89
C SER A 161 34.06 -23.79 5.32
N LEU A 162 32.81 -23.47 4.97
CA LEU A 162 32.20 -22.17 5.30
C LEU A 162 31.79 -22.04 6.78
N LYS A 163 31.46 -23.16 7.45
CA LYS A 163 31.18 -23.17 8.90
C LYS A 163 32.46 -23.06 9.74
N GLU A 164 33.58 -23.57 9.24
CA GLU A 164 34.89 -23.43 9.88
C GLU A 164 35.40 -21.97 9.77
N VAL A 165 35.28 -21.37 8.59
CA VAL A 165 35.65 -19.96 8.34
C VAL A 165 34.79 -18.99 9.16
N LEU A 166 33.49 -19.26 9.30
CA LEU A 166 32.60 -18.44 10.14
C LEU A 166 32.81 -18.65 11.64
N ARG A 167 33.39 -19.77 12.08
CA ARG A 167 33.81 -19.96 13.49
C ARG A 167 35.12 -19.25 13.80
N GLN A 168 36.05 -19.18 12.86
CA GLN A 168 37.30 -18.42 13.02
C GLN A 168 37.15 -16.89 12.92
N ALA A 169 36.07 -16.40 12.28
CA ALA A 169 35.79 -14.96 12.18
C ALA A 169 35.02 -14.38 13.39
N ILE A 170 34.54 -15.23 14.31
CA ILE A 170 33.80 -14.83 15.53
C ILE A 170 34.54 -15.37 16.76
N GLY A 171 35.89 -15.39 16.71
CA GLY A 171 36.72 -15.86 17.82
C GLY A 171 36.50 -15.06 19.12
N ASP A 172 36.62 -15.79 20.23
CA ASP A 172 36.86 -15.40 21.64
C ASP A 172 36.65 -13.93 22.05
#